data_AF-A0A7K2J3D4-F1
#
_entry.id   AF-A0A7K2J3D4-F1
#
_cell.length_a   1.000
_cell.length_b   1.000
_cell.length_c   1.000
_cell.angle_alpha   90.00
_cell.angle_beta   90.00
_cell.angle_gamma   90.00
#
_symmetry.space_group_name_H-M   'P 1'
#
loop_
_entity.id
_entity.type
_entity.pdbx_description
1 polymer ?
#
loop_
_entity_poly.entity_id
_entity_poly.type
_entity_poly.pdbx_seq_one_letter_code
_entity_poly.pdbx_strand_id
1 'polypeptide(L)' 'MSALSTIHIDGTWRAAASGATREILDPADATVLAVVAEGGTEDTDAAIAAARRAFDDGPWPHRPVAERAALLRRV' A
#
# COMPACT_ATOMS: atom_id res chain seq x y z
N MET A 1 8.00 -0.77 21.18
CA MET A 1 7.94 0.17 20.04
C MET A 1 6.84 -0.33 19.12
N SER A 2 5.84 0.49 18.82
CA SER A 2 4.78 0.12 17.87
C SER A 2 5.39 0.01 16.47
N ALA A 3 5.09 -1.05 15.72
CA ALA A 3 5.61 -1.21 14.37
C ALA A 3 4.99 -0.14 13.44
N LEU A 4 5.83 0.54 12.64
CA LEU A 4 5.38 1.55 11.68
C LEU A 4 4.57 0.87 10.58
N SER A 5 3.27 1.15 10.54
CA SER A 5 2.33 0.51 9.61
C SER A 5 2.02 1.44 8.44
N THR A 6 2.97 1.57 7.52
CA THR A 6 2.88 2.50 6.36
C THR A 6 2.86 1.79 5.01
N ILE A 7 2.72 0.46 4.97
CA ILE A 7 2.44 -0.31 3.75
C ILE A 7 0.95 -0.63 3.75
N HIS A 8 0.25 -0.37 2.64
CA HIS A 8 -1.18 -0.65 2.50
C HIS A 8 -1.41 -1.80 1.50
N ILE A 9 -1.75 -2.99 2.01
CA ILE A 9 -1.99 -4.19 1.21
C ILE A 9 -3.32 -4.82 1.64
N ASP A 10 -4.12 -5.23 0.66
CA ASP A 10 -5.41 -5.93 0.88
C ASP A 10 -6.39 -5.15 1.79
N GLY A 11 -6.43 -3.82 1.64
CA GLY A 11 -7.32 -2.97 2.44
C GLY A 11 -6.83 -2.67 3.85
N THR A 12 -5.60 -3.04 4.20
CA THR A 12 -5.06 -2.88 5.56
C THR A 12 -3.69 -2.21 5.57
N TRP A 13 -3.47 -1.33 6.55
CA TRP A 13 -2.15 -0.80 6.87
C TRP A 13 -1.37 -1.79 7.72
N ARG A 14 -0.12 -2.05 7.34
CA ARG A 14 0.76 -3.01 8.02
C ARG A 14 2.23 -2.56 7.97
N ALA A 15 3.04 -3.12 8.85
CA ALA A 15 4.49 -3.00 8.78
C ALA A 15 5.06 -3.88 7.65
N ALA A 16 6.32 -3.65 7.27
CA ALA A 16 7.05 -4.54 6.37
C ALA A 16 7.16 -5.94 7.00
N ALA A 17 7.07 -6.99 6.18
CA ALA A 17 7.18 -8.37 6.66
C ALA A 17 8.52 -8.63 7.37
N SER A 18 9.60 -8.00 6.88
CA SER A 18 10.93 -8.04 7.47
C SER A 18 11.10 -7.17 8.72
N GLY A 19 10.13 -6.29 9.02
CA GLY A 19 10.26 -5.24 10.02
C GLY A 19 11.18 -4.07 9.61
N ALA A 20 11.69 -4.06 8.38
CA ALA A 20 12.58 -3.01 7.90
C ALA A 20 11.88 -1.65 7.79
N THR A 21 12.65 -0.59 7.98
CA THR A 21 12.18 0.80 7.88
C THR A 21 13.21 1.67 7.14
N ARG A 22 12.76 2.75 6.53
CA ARG A 22 13.58 3.75 5.85
C ARG A 22 13.27 5.16 6.34
N GLU A 23 14.31 5.95 6.57
CA GLU A 23 14.19 7.40 6.76
C GLU A 23 14.01 8.09 5.40
N ILE A 24 12.97 8.92 5.32
CA ILE A 24 12.77 9.85 4.22
C ILE A 24 13.35 11.19 4.68
N LEU A 25 14.31 11.69 3.92
CA LEU A 25 14.97 12.96 4.22
C LEU A 25 14.25 14.12 3.52
N ASP A 26 14.19 15.27 4.19
CA ASP A 26 13.77 16.53 3.57
C ASP A 26 14.81 16.93 2.51
N PRO A 27 14.41 17.14 1.24
CA PRO A 27 15.36 17.53 0.20
C PRO A 27 15.97 18.93 0.40
N ALA A 28 15.41 19.78 1.27
CA ALA A 28 15.91 21.13 1.53
C ALA A 28 17.17 21.15 2.40
N ASP A 29 17.25 20.27 3.41
CA ASP A 29 18.31 20.31 4.43
C ASP A 29 18.80 18.94 4.91
N ALA A 30 18.31 17.85 4.30
CA ALA A 30 18.60 16.46 4.66
C ALA A 30 18.19 16.05 6.08
N THR A 31 17.33 16.81 6.75
CA THR A 31 16.75 16.39 8.04
C THR A 31 15.75 15.24 7.85
N VAL A 32 15.49 14.45 8.89
CA VAL A 32 14.52 13.34 8.81
C VAL A 32 13.10 13.88 8.78
N LEU A 33 12.42 13.71 7.64
CA LEU A 33 11.03 14.11 7.44
C LEU A 33 10.05 13.06 7.96
N ALA A 34 10.33 11.77 7.70
CA ALA A 34 9.49 10.66 8.13
C ALA A 34 10.28 9.34 8.21
N VAL A 35 9.75 8.38 8.97
CA VAL A 35 10.21 6.98 8.94
C VAL A 35 9.06 6.11 8.44
N VAL A 36 9.31 5.33 7.39
CA VAL A 36 8.31 4.45 6.75
C VAL A 36 8.77 3.00 6.78
N ALA A 37 7.83 2.06 6.77
CA ALA A 37 8.12 0.65 6.51
C ALA A 37 8.73 0.46 5.11
N GLU A 38 9.80 -0.33 5.04
CA GLU A 38 10.51 -0.64 3.80
C GLU A 38 10.08 -2.02 3.30
N GLY A 39 9.17 -2.03 2.32
CA GLY A 39 8.62 -3.27 1.76
C GLY A 39 9.67 -4.08 1.00
N GLY A 40 9.69 -5.39 1.24
CA GLY A 40 10.57 -6.34 0.55
C GLY A 40 9.86 -7.21 -0.49
N THR A 41 10.53 -8.30 -0.90
CA THR A 41 9.96 -9.30 -1.82
C THR A 41 8.67 -9.91 -1.26
N GLU A 42 8.64 -10.27 0.02
CA GLU A 42 7.44 -10.86 0.65
C GLU A 42 6.24 -9.91 0.64
N ASP A 43 6.47 -8.61 0.85
CA ASP A 43 5.42 -7.60 0.76
C ASP A 43 4.93 -7.42 -0.67
N THR A 44 5.85 -7.47 -1.63
CA THR A 44 5.55 -7.40 -3.07
C THR A 44 4.69 -8.59 -3.50
N ASP A 45 5.07 -9.81 -3.12
CA ASP A 45 4.34 -11.03 -3.44
C ASP A 45 2.94 -11.01 -2.81
N ALA A 46 2.83 -10.55 -1.56
CA ALA A 46 1.55 -10.38 -0.89
C ALA A 46 0.65 -9.35 -1.59
N ALA A 47 1.22 -8.23 -2.05
CA ALA A 47 0.50 -7.21 -2.80
C ALA A 47 0.01 -7.73 -4.15
N ILE A 48 0.86 -8.46 -4.88
CA ILE A 48 0.50 -9.10 -6.16
C ILE A 48 -0.63 -10.11 -5.95
N ALA A 49 -0.51 -10.97 -4.94
CA ALA A 49 -1.54 -11.95 -4.63
C ALA A 49 -2.88 -11.30 -4.27
N ALA A 50 -2.86 -10.22 -3.47
CA ALA A 50 -4.06 -9.45 -3.14
C ALA A 50 -4.69 -8.79 -4.38
N ALA A 51 -3.88 -8.14 -5.21
CA ALA A 51 -4.35 -7.53 -6.45
C ALA A 51 -4.93 -8.57 -7.42
N ARG A 52 -4.31 -9.74 -7.53
CA ARG A 52 -4.79 -10.87 -8.34
C ARG A 52 -6.15 -11.36 -7.84
N ARG A 53 -6.31 -11.63 -6.54
CA ARG A 53 -7.62 -11.99 -5.96
C ARG A 53 -8.68 -10.92 -6.20
N ALA A 54 -8.33 -9.65 -6.02
CA ALA A 54 -9.27 -8.54 -6.26
C ALA A 54 -9.69 -8.42 -7.74
N PHE A 55 -8.84 -8.86 -8.66
CA PHE A 55 -9.12 -8.86 -10.09
C PHE A 55 -9.83 -10.13 -10.59
N ASP A 56 -9.53 -11.29 -10.03
CA ASP A 56 -10.14 -12.55 -10.47
C ASP A 56 -11.49 -12.80 -9.79
N ASP A 57 -11.56 -12.55 -8.47
CA ASP A 57 -12.73 -12.88 -7.63
C ASP A 57 -13.45 -11.63 -7.09
N GLY A 58 -12.83 -10.46 -7.21
CA GLY A 58 -13.34 -9.23 -6.64
C GLY A 58 -14.40 -8.53 -7.51
N PRO A 59 -15.12 -7.55 -6.93
CA PRO A 59 -16.16 -6.83 -7.65
C PRO A 59 -15.61 -5.83 -8.68
N TRP A 60 -14.37 -5.37 -8.53
CA TRP A 60 -13.76 -4.33 -9.38
C TRP A 60 -13.75 -4.64 -10.90
N PRO A 61 -13.25 -5.80 -11.38
CA PRO A 61 -13.28 -6.17 -12.81
C PRO A 61 -14.69 -6.11 -13.41
N HIS A 62 -15.71 -6.47 -12.64
CA HIS A 62 -17.10 -6.63 -13.10
C HIS A 62 -17.99 -5.42 -12.82
N ARG A 63 -17.54 -4.46 -12.00
CA ARG A 63 -18.29 -3.23 -11.69
C ARG A 63 -18.55 -2.42 -12.95
N PRO A 64 -19.78 -1.95 -13.21
CA PRO A 64 -20.09 -1.08 -14.34
C PRO A 64 -19.19 0.15 -14.40
N VAL A 65 -18.91 0.63 -15.62
CA VAL A 65 -18.06 1.81 -15.86
C VAL A 65 -18.54 3.03 -15.06
N ALA A 66 -19.85 3.27 -15.02
CA ALA A 66 -20.43 4.40 -14.28
C ALA A 66 -20.15 4.33 -12.78
N GLU A 67 -20.22 3.15 -12.17
CA GLU A 67 -19.92 2.94 -10.75
C GLU A 67 -18.44 3.13 -10.46
N ARG A 68 -17.55 2.59 -11.31
CA ARG A 68 -16.10 2.83 -11.17
C ARG A 68 -15.78 4.32 -11.30
N ALA A 69 -16.39 5.02 -12.26
CA ALA A 69 -16.23 6.46 -12.42
C ALA A 69 -16.75 7.25 -11.21
N ALA A 70 -17.86 6.84 -10.59
CA ALA A 70 -18.35 7.45 -9.37
C ALA A 70 -17.39 7.27 -8.19
N LEU A 71 -16.78 6.08 -8.04
CA LEU A 71 -15.75 5.83 -7.03
C LEU A 71 -14.51 6.70 -7.24
N LEU A 72 -14.05 6.83 -8.49
CA LEU A 72 -12.90 7.67 -8.84
C LEU A 72 -13.16 9.17 -8.61
N ARG A 73 -14.40 9.65 -8.80
CA ARG A 73 -14.75 11.07 -8.52
C ARG A 73 -14.85 11.39 -7.04
N ARG A 74 -14.95 10.38 -6.17
CA ARG A 74 -15.10 10.56 -4.72
C ARG A 74 -13.75 10.72 -4.02
N VAL A 75 -12.69 10.15 -4.58
CA VAL A 75 -11.31 10.23 -4.08
C VAL A 75 -10.59 11.42 -4.69
#